data_AF-D8FUK9-F1
#
_entry.id   AF-D8FUK9-F1
#
_cell.length_a   1.000
_cell.length_b   1.000
_cell.length_c   1.000
_cell.angle_alpha   90.00
_cell.angle_beta   90.00
_cell.angle_gamma   90.00
#
_symmetry.space_group_name_H-M   'P 1'
#
loop_
_entity.id
_entity.type
_entity.pdbx_description
1 polymer ?
#
loop_
_entity_poly.entity_id
_entity_poly.type
_entity_poly.pdbx_seq_one_letter_code
_entity_poly.pdbx_strand_id
1 'polypeptide(L)'
;MNTEQPSVSEVIKKMAKIGWSAKIKGNSLARSSLMMPLNRIFDKLRRQQQILDFETLRAATISEVLTYLETTENPKYRRNKEKWRETREKVEEFVNLFYHQILSGSYQNKLARLMKDEKDIKAAYLFYVRSQIQPKEEKEGTES
;
A
#
# COMPACT_ATOMS: atom_id res chain seq x y z
N MET A 1 10.73 19.37 20.63
CA MET A 1 10.57 19.33 19.16
C MET A 1 9.11 19.00 18.88
N ASN A 2 8.33 19.95 18.36
CA ASN A 2 6.97 19.66 17.90
C ASN A 2 7.08 18.93 16.56
N THR A 3 7.07 17.60 16.59
CA THR A 3 6.82 16.84 15.36
C THR A 3 5.32 16.89 15.11
N GLU A 4 4.88 17.82 14.26
CA GLU A 4 3.52 17.80 13.73
C GLU A 4 3.27 16.44 13.08
N GLN A 5 2.22 15.74 13.51
CA GLN A 5 1.80 14.50 12.89
C GLN A 5 1.40 14.81 11.44
N PRO A 6 1.91 14.07 10.44
CA PRO A 6 1.53 14.31 9.05
C PRO A 6 0.03 14.09 8.88
N SER A 7 -0.59 14.89 8.01
CA SER A 7 -1.98 14.70 7.67
C SER A 7 -2.20 13.34 7.00
N VAL A 8 -3.40 12.75 7.19
CA VAL A 8 -3.77 11.49 6.52
C VAL A 8 -3.51 11.54 5.02
N SER A 9 -3.75 12.69 4.38
CA SER A 9 -3.52 12.86 2.95
C SER A 9 -2.05 12.72 2.53
N GLU A 10 -1.11 13.23 3.33
CA GLU A 10 0.32 13.14 3.08
C GLU A 10 0.81 11.70 3.24
N VAL A 11 0.31 11.01 4.26
CA VAL A 11 0.62 9.58 4.48
C VAL A 11 0.12 8.75 3.29
N ILE A 12 -1.11 8.97 2.83
CA ILE A 12 -1.66 8.25 1.67
C ILE A 12 -0.87 8.53 0.39
N LYS A 13 -0.45 9.79 0.14
CA LYS A 13 0.43 10.14 -0.99
C LYS A 13 1.76 9.38 -0.92
N LYS A 14 2.38 9.31 0.27
CA LYS A 14 3.63 8.57 0.48
C LYS A 14 3.44 7.08 0.23
N MET A 15 2.36 6.49 0.75
CA MET A 15 1.99 5.10 0.48
C MET A 15 1.80 4.84 -1.01
N ALA A 16 1.11 5.72 -1.74
CA ALA A 16 0.92 5.60 -3.18
C ALA A 16 2.24 5.61 -3.96
N LYS A 17 3.16 6.52 -3.60
CA LYS A 17 4.50 6.58 -4.20
C LYS A 17 5.29 5.29 -3.98
N ILE A 18 5.33 4.78 -2.74
CA ILE A 18 6.00 3.51 -2.41
C ILE A 18 5.36 2.35 -3.16
N GLY A 19 4.02 2.27 -3.14
CA GLY A 19 3.28 1.19 -3.78
C GLY A 19 3.54 1.12 -5.28
N TRP A 20 3.67 2.28 -5.94
CA TRP A 20 4.04 2.34 -7.35
C TRP A 20 5.51 1.98 -7.59
N SER A 21 6.46 2.64 -6.90
CA SER A 21 7.89 2.46 -7.15
C SER A 21 8.38 1.04 -6.86
N ALA A 22 7.85 0.42 -5.82
CA ALA A 22 8.20 -0.94 -5.41
C ALA A 22 7.26 -2.01 -6.02
N LYS A 23 6.37 -1.62 -6.95
CA LYS A 23 5.41 -2.52 -7.61
C LYS A 23 4.54 -3.33 -6.62
N ILE A 24 4.17 -2.73 -5.49
CA ILE A 24 3.28 -3.32 -4.48
C ILE A 24 1.84 -3.23 -5.00
N LYS A 25 1.53 -4.03 -6.01
CA LYS A 25 0.23 -4.10 -6.69
C LYS A 25 0.09 -5.44 -7.38
N GLY A 26 -1.12 -5.74 -7.87
CA GLY A 26 -1.33 -6.89 -8.76
C GLY A 26 -0.70 -6.73 -10.16
N ASN A 27 -0.91 -7.75 -10.99
CA ASN A 27 -0.30 -7.87 -12.33
C ASN A 27 -0.87 -6.93 -13.40
N SER A 28 -1.92 -6.18 -13.10
CA SER A 28 -2.51 -5.21 -14.03
C SER A 28 -2.52 -3.78 -13.47
N LEU A 29 -3.01 -2.83 -14.28
CA LEU A 29 -3.34 -1.47 -13.85
C LEU A 29 -4.83 -1.31 -13.51
N ALA A 30 -5.59 -2.42 -13.45
CA ALA A 30 -6.97 -2.38 -13.02
C ALA A 30 -7.07 -1.93 -11.56
N ARG A 31 -8.21 -1.33 -11.21
CA ARG A 31 -8.50 -0.83 -9.85
C ARG A 31 -8.19 -1.88 -8.77
N SER A 32 -8.65 -3.12 -8.95
CA SER A 32 -8.44 -4.20 -7.98
C SER A 32 -6.95 -4.53 -7.77
N SER A 33 -6.16 -4.50 -8.85
CA SER A 33 -4.71 -4.74 -8.78
C SER A 33 -3.98 -3.60 -8.07
N LEU A 34 -4.31 -2.35 -8.39
CA LEU A 34 -3.69 -1.18 -7.73
C LEU A 34 -4.06 -1.11 -6.25
N MET A 35 -5.29 -1.44 -5.89
CA MET A 35 -5.79 -1.41 -4.52
C MET A 35 -5.36 -2.58 -3.66
N MET A 36 -4.73 -3.60 -4.23
CA MET A 36 -4.44 -4.88 -3.57
C MET A 36 -3.85 -4.73 -2.16
N PRO A 37 -2.75 -3.99 -1.93
CA PRO A 37 -2.13 -3.97 -0.60
C PRO A 37 -3.03 -3.26 0.43
N LEU A 38 -3.72 -2.20 0.03
CA LEU A 38 -4.62 -1.47 0.92
C LEU A 38 -5.89 -2.28 1.22
N ASN A 39 -6.39 -3.07 0.26
CA ASN A 39 -7.48 -3.99 0.51
C ASN A 39 -7.08 -5.05 1.54
N ARG A 40 -5.88 -5.62 1.47
CA ARG A 40 -5.38 -6.58 2.46
C ARG A 40 -5.37 -6.02 3.87
N ILE A 41 -4.88 -4.79 4.04
CA ILE A 41 -4.91 -4.07 5.32
C ILE A 41 -6.34 -4.00 5.87
N PHE A 42 -7.28 -3.43 5.10
CA PHE A 42 -8.66 -3.25 5.57
C PHE A 42 -9.40 -4.59 5.79
N ASP A 43 -9.14 -5.60 4.96
CA ASP A 43 -9.73 -6.92 5.13
C ASP A 43 -9.23 -7.60 6.41
N LYS A 44 -7.96 -7.38 6.79
CA LYS A 44 -7.42 -7.85 8.08
C LYS A 44 -8.05 -7.15 9.27
N LEU A 45 -8.15 -5.83 9.20
CA LEU A 45 -8.77 -5.05 10.27
C LEU A 45 -10.26 -5.40 10.43
N ARG A 46 -10.98 -5.66 9.32
CA ARG A 46 -12.40 -6.07 9.37
C ARG A 46 -12.60 -7.45 9.99
N ARG A 47 -11.66 -8.37 9.75
CA ARG A 47 -11.70 -9.74 10.27
C ARG A 47 -11.05 -9.87 11.65
N GLN A 48 -10.65 -8.76 12.26
CA GLN A 48 -10.04 -8.78 13.58
C GLN A 48 -10.99 -9.46 14.57
N GLN A 49 -10.56 -10.59 15.10
CA GLN A 49 -11.12 -11.16 16.32
C GLN A 49 -10.47 -10.44 17.51
N GLN A 50 -11.20 -10.23 18.60
CA GLN A 50 -10.76 -9.44 19.76
C GLN A 50 -9.44 -9.93 20.40
N ILE A 51 -8.98 -11.14 20.06
CA ILE A 51 -7.78 -11.78 20.61
C ILE A 51 -6.49 -11.23 19.99
N LEU A 52 -6.52 -10.79 18.72
CA LEU A 52 -5.30 -10.36 18.01
C LEU A 52 -5.08 -8.85 18.17
N ASP A 53 -3.88 -8.47 18.61
CA ASP A 53 -3.46 -7.08 18.67
C ASP A 53 -3.09 -6.52 17.28
N PHE A 54 -2.98 -5.20 17.18
CA PHE A 54 -2.67 -4.54 15.91
C PHE A 54 -1.27 -4.88 15.39
N GLU A 55 -0.34 -5.21 16.27
CA GLU A 55 1.02 -5.60 15.88
C GLU A 55 1.03 -6.97 15.17
N THR A 56 0.26 -7.92 15.69
CA THR A 56 0.03 -9.22 15.04
C THR A 56 -0.66 -9.05 13.69
N LEU A 57 -1.66 -8.17 13.60
CA LEU A 57 -2.34 -7.89 12.33
C LEU A 57 -1.41 -7.20 11.32
N ARG A 58 -0.53 -6.30 11.78
CA ARG A 58 0.51 -5.65 10.95
C ARG A 58 1.44 -6.69 10.36
N ALA A 59 2.02 -7.56 11.19
CA ALA A 59 2.92 -8.63 10.76
C ALA A 59 2.22 -9.60 9.79
N ALA A 60 0.99 -10.01 10.09
CA ALA A 60 0.20 -10.86 9.21
C ALA A 60 -0.08 -10.19 7.85
N THR A 61 -0.36 -8.88 7.85
CA THR A 61 -0.61 -8.13 6.61
C THR A 61 0.64 -8.04 5.74
N ILE A 62 1.81 -7.76 6.33
CA ILE A 62 3.10 -7.75 5.63
C ILE A 62 3.33 -9.10 4.96
N SER A 63 3.18 -10.19 5.72
CA SER A 63 3.35 -11.56 5.21
C SER A 63 2.42 -11.84 4.02
N GLU A 64 1.13 -11.53 4.14
CA GLU A 64 0.17 -11.76 3.04
C GLU A 64 0.47 -10.94 1.78
N VAL A 65 0.89 -9.69 1.93
CA VAL A 65 1.27 -8.86 0.78
C VAL A 65 2.50 -9.44 0.10
N LEU A 66 3.51 -9.86 0.86
CA LEU A 66 4.72 -10.49 0.31
C LEU A 66 4.39 -11.79 -0.42
N THR A 67 3.64 -12.71 0.20
CA THR A 67 3.22 -13.96 -0.43
C THR A 67 2.42 -13.70 -1.71
N TYR A 68 1.53 -12.70 -1.72
CA TYR A 68 0.82 -12.32 -2.93
C TYR A 68 1.78 -11.82 -4.03
N LEU A 69 2.75 -10.98 -3.69
CA LEU A 69 3.75 -10.52 -4.65
C LEU A 69 4.62 -11.67 -5.17
N GLU A 70 5.07 -12.59 -4.30
CA GLU A 70 5.85 -13.76 -4.68
C GLU A 70 5.12 -14.65 -5.70
N THR A 71 3.81 -14.81 -5.54
CA THR A 71 2.99 -15.64 -6.44
C THR A 71 2.65 -14.96 -7.77
N THR A 72 2.70 -13.63 -7.82
CA THR A 72 2.29 -12.85 -8.99
C THR A 72 3.48 -12.32 -9.79
N GLU A 73 4.66 -12.22 -9.18
CA GLU A 73 5.87 -11.73 -9.83
C GLU A 73 6.49 -12.76 -10.79
N ASN A 74 7.17 -12.28 -11.83
CA ASN A 74 7.91 -13.14 -12.75
C ASN A 74 9.04 -13.89 -11.99
N PRO A 75 9.17 -15.22 -12.13
CA PRO A 75 10.20 -16.00 -11.44
C PRO A 75 11.64 -15.51 -11.62
N LYS A 76 11.94 -14.80 -12.72
CA LYS A 76 13.25 -14.19 -12.97
C LYS A 76 13.58 -13.06 -11.98
N TYR A 77 12.60 -12.29 -11.53
CA TYR A 77 12.84 -11.23 -10.53
C TYR A 77 13.05 -11.79 -9.12
N ARG A 78 12.38 -12.90 -8.78
CA ARG A 78 12.59 -13.62 -7.52
C ARG A 78 14.04 -14.11 -7.34
N ARG A 79 14.74 -14.39 -8.43
CA ARG A 79 16.14 -14.87 -8.39
C ARG A 79 17.13 -13.77 -7.98
N ASN A 80 16.76 -12.49 -8.10
CA ASN A 80 17.56 -11.39 -7.61
C ASN A 80 17.25 -11.15 -6.11
N LYS A 81 18.09 -11.73 -5.24
CA LYS A 81 17.93 -11.65 -3.78
C LYS A 81 17.96 -10.22 -3.24
N GLU A 82 18.78 -9.35 -3.83
CA GLU A 82 18.90 -7.95 -3.40
C GLU A 82 17.63 -7.17 -3.71
N LYS A 83 17.12 -7.27 -4.94
CA LYS A 83 15.87 -6.64 -5.33
C LYS A 83 14.68 -7.16 -4.51
N TRP A 84 14.67 -8.45 -4.18
CA TRP A 84 13.64 -9.03 -3.32
C TRP A 84 13.71 -8.48 -1.89
N ARG A 85 14.91 -8.30 -1.34
CA ARG A 85 15.12 -7.65 -0.03
C ARG A 85 14.57 -6.21 -0.04
N GLU A 86 14.89 -5.42 -1.06
CA GLU A 86 14.36 -4.06 -1.20
C GLU A 86 12.82 -4.04 -1.28
N THR A 87 12.24 -4.96 -2.05
CA THR A 87 10.77 -5.10 -2.17
C THR A 87 10.16 -5.38 -0.80
N ARG A 88 10.79 -6.27 -0.01
CA ARG A 88 10.36 -6.58 1.34
C ARG A 88 10.38 -5.36 2.25
N GLU A 89 11.49 -4.62 2.28
CA GLU A 89 11.61 -3.39 3.06
C GLU A 89 10.54 -2.36 2.67
N LYS A 90 10.21 -2.24 1.38
CA LYS A 90 9.18 -1.33 0.89
C LYS A 90 7.76 -1.78 1.26
N VAL A 91 7.49 -3.08 1.29
CA VAL A 91 6.21 -3.60 1.80
C VAL A 91 6.08 -3.33 3.30
N GLU A 92 7.14 -3.56 4.07
CA GLU A 92 7.17 -3.25 5.49
C GLU A 92 6.94 -1.75 5.72
N GLU A 93 7.64 -0.87 4.99
CA GLU A 93 7.43 0.59 5.04
C GLU A 93 5.98 0.97 4.72
N PHE A 94 5.42 0.40 3.65
CA PHE A 94 4.04 0.67 3.22
C PHE A 94 3.02 0.32 4.31
N VAL A 95 3.12 -0.89 4.88
CA VAL A 95 2.18 -1.35 5.91
C VAL A 95 2.39 -0.57 7.21
N ASN A 96 3.64 -0.28 7.58
CA ASN A 96 3.96 0.49 8.79
C ASN A 96 3.41 1.91 8.73
N LEU A 97 3.47 2.58 7.57
CA LEU A 97 2.86 3.90 7.40
C LEU A 97 1.37 3.88 7.73
N PHE A 98 0.65 2.86 7.26
CA PHE A 98 -0.77 2.72 7.58
C PHE A 98 -0.98 2.51 9.08
N TYR A 99 -0.36 1.50 9.68
CA TYR A 99 -0.62 1.15 11.08
C TYR A 99 -0.15 2.24 12.04
N HIS A 100 1.01 2.86 11.80
CA HIS A 100 1.59 3.83 12.72
C HIS A 100 1.05 5.25 12.52
N GLN A 101 0.91 5.72 11.28
CA GLN A 101 0.55 7.12 11.03
C GLN A 101 -0.95 7.31 10.77
N ILE A 102 -1.60 6.34 10.12
CA ILE A 102 -3.05 6.39 9.93
C ILE A 102 -3.75 5.84 11.18
N LEU A 103 -3.69 4.52 11.41
CA LEU A 103 -4.46 3.88 12.48
C LEU A 103 -4.09 4.41 13.87
N SER A 104 -2.80 4.37 14.25
CA SER A 104 -2.35 4.83 15.55
C SER A 104 -2.27 6.37 15.62
N GLY A 105 -1.60 7.02 14.66
CA GLY A 105 -1.39 8.48 14.67
C GLY A 105 -2.67 9.29 14.52
N SER A 106 -3.41 9.09 13.44
CA SER A 106 -4.59 9.90 13.10
C SER A 106 -5.87 9.41 13.77
N TYR A 107 -6.04 8.09 13.90
CA TYR A 107 -7.24 7.47 14.45
C TYR A 107 -7.08 7.00 15.90
N GLN A 108 -5.90 7.12 16.52
CA GLN A 108 -5.65 6.73 17.92
C GLN A 108 -6.07 5.29 18.22
N ASN A 109 -5.84 4.37 17.29
CA ASN A 109 -6.25 2.97 17.35
C ASN A 109 -7.78 2.76 17.44
N LYS A 110 -8.59 3.79 17.20
CA LYS A 110 -10.07 3.69 17.18
C LYS A 110 -10.54 3.11 15.85
N LEU A 111 -10.50 1.78 15.75
CA LEU A 111 -10.86 1.04 14.53
C LEU A 111 -12.25 1.44 14.01
N ALA A 112 -13.25 1.54 14.88
CA ALA A 112 -14.62 1.90 14.45
C ALA A 112 -14.69 3.26 13.73
N ARG A 113 -13.82 4.22 14.09
CA ARG A 113 -13.72 5.50 13.39
C ARG A 113 -13.03 5.33 12.05
N LEU A 114 -11.90 4.62 12.02
CA LEU A 114 -11.17 4.31 10.78
C LEU A 114 -12.05 3.61 9.74
N MET A 115 -12.89 2.66 10.17
CA MET A 115 -13.75 1.90 9.28
C MET A 115 -14.87 2.73 8.64
N LYS A 116 -15.29 3.83 9.27
CA LYS A 116 -16.26 4.77 8.65
C LYS A 116 -15.66 5.47 7.44
N ASP A 117 -14.37 5.75 7.49
CA ASP A 117 -13.64 6.52 6.48
C ASP A 117 -12.92 5.61 5.45
N GLU A 118 -13.13 4.27 5.52
CA GLU A 118 -12.47 3.29 4.64
C GLU A 118 -12.62 3.64 3.15
N LYS A 119 -13.84 3.99 2.73
CA LYS A 119 -14.14 4.28 1.32
C LYS A 119 -13.36 5.48 0.80
N ASP A 120 -13.25 6.53 1.61
CA ASP A 120 -12.57 7.77 1.24
C ASP A 120 -11.06 7.59 1.25
N ILE A 121 -10.51 6.88 2.24
CA ILE A 121 -9.09 6.50 2.27
C ILE A 121 -8.72 5.69 1.02
N LYS A 122 -9.56 4.70 0.66
CA LYS A 122 -9.34 3.88 -0.53
C LYS A 122 -9.44 4.70 -1.83
N ALA A 123 -10.41 5.62 -1.92
CA ALA A 123 -10.56 6.50 -3.07
C ALA A 123 -9.35 7.44 -3.23
N ALA A 124 -8.89 8.05 -2.14
CA ALA A 124 -7.72 8.91 -2.12
C ALA A 124 -6.45 8.15 -2.54
N TYR A 125 -6.22 6.95 -1.99
CA TYR A 125 -5.10 6.12 -2.40
C TYR A 125 -5.15 5.76 -3.89
N LEU A 126 -6.30 5.35 -4.40
CA LEU A 126 -6.48 5.03 -5.82
C LEU A 126 -6.18 6.23 -6.72
N PHE A 127 -6.61 7.43 -6.32
CA PHE A 127 -6.33 8.66 -7.04
C PHE A 127 -4.81 8.92 -7.09
N TYR A 128 -4.13 8.88 -5.95
CA TYR A 128 -2.69 9.18 -5.88
C TYR A 128 -1.81 8.10 -6.53
N VAL A 129 -2.18 6.82 -6.48
CA VAL A 129 -1.39 5.78 -7.15
C VAL A 129 -1.54 5.87 -8.67
N ARG A 130 -2.71 6.27 -9.17
CA ARG A 130 -2.94 6.53 -10.59
C ARG A 130 -2.15 7.72 -11.10
N SER A 131 -1.96 8.76 -10.29
CA SER A 131 -1.14 9.90 -10.68
C SER A 131 0.36 9.56 -10.81
N GLN A 132 0.80 8.39 -10.31
CA GLN A 132 2.17 7.91 -10.52
C GLN A 132 2.35 7.21 -11.87
N ILE A 133 1.25 6.84 -12.55
CA ILE A 133 1.29 6.20 -13.86
C ILE A 133 1.57 7.29 -14.88
N GLN A 134 2.77 7.33 -15.44
CA GLN A 134 3.11 8.29 -16.50
C GLN A 134 2.07 8.16 -17.64
N PRO A 135 1.51 9.28 -18.13
CA PRO A 135 0.82 9.27 -19.40
C PRO A 135 1.82 8.78 -20.44
N LYS A 136 1.41 7.82 -21.26
CA LYS A 136 2.19 7.41 -22.42
C LYS A 136 2.36 8.68 -23.25
N GLU A 137 3.59 9.17 -23.43
CA GLU A 137 3.85 10.16 -24.47
C GLU A 137 3.35 9.54 -25.77
N GLU A 138 2.30 10.11 -26.33
CA GLU A 138 1.92 9.85 -27.71
C GLU A 138 3.15 10.22 -28.51
N LYS A 139 3.82 9.20 -29.07
CA LYS A 139 4.79 9.42 -30.13
C LYS A 139 3.99 10.04 -31.27
N GLU A 140 3.99 11.36 -31.34
CA GLU A 140 3.69 12.10 -32.56
C GLU A 140 4.52 11.45 -33.67
N GLY A 141 3.81 10.93 -34.66
CA GLY A 141 4.43 10.40 -35.86
C GLY A 141 5.21 11.53 -36.51
N THR A 142 6.53 11.40 -36.53
CA THR A 142 7.35 12.10 -37.53
C THR A 142 7.40 11.19 -38.74
N GLU A 143 6.50 11.47 -39.69
CA GLU A 143 6.78 11.28 -41.10
C GLU A 143 8.08 12.03 -41.43
N SER A 144 9.04 11.33 -42.04
CA SER A 144 10.06 11.89 -42.93
C SER A 144 10.64 10.76 -43.76
#